data_AF-A0A9P5HJW9-F1
#
_entry.id   AF-A0A9P5HJW9-F1
#
_cell.length_a   1.000
_cell.length_b   1.000
_cell.length_c   1.000
_cell.angle_alpha   90.00
_cell.angle_beta   90.00
_cell.angle_gamma   90.00
#
_symmetry.space_group_name_H-M   'P 1'
#
loop_
_entity.id
_entity.type
_entity.pdbx_description
1 polymer ?
#
loop_
_entity_poly.entity_id
_entity_poly.type
_entity_poly.pdbx_seq_one_letter_code
_entity_poly.pdbx_strand_id
1 'polypeptide(L)'
;MKVLEVGAGTGTLTMNILKGLHAPDGRRMYSNYVFTDVSSGFFVAAKEKFAQYTNLTFKTLDITVNPVEQGFDAAAYDLIICDNKLKH
;
A
#
# COMPACT_ATOMS: atom_id res chain seq x y z
N MET A 1 -8.46 9.78 4.55
CA MET A 1 -8.16 9.09 3.28
C MET A 1 -7.60 7.70 3.56
N LYS A 2 -8.25 6.64 3.08
CA LYS A 2 -7.75 5.25 3.06
C LYS A 2 -7.12 4.97 1.70
N VAL A 3 -5.88 4.52 1.69
CA VAL A 3 -5.09 4.25 0.48
C VAL A 3 -4.85 2.75 0.33
N LEU A 4 -4.97 2.24 -0.89
CA LEU A 4 -4.57 0.88 -1.27
C LEU A 4 -3.50 0.97 -2.37
N GLU A 5 -2.33 0.39 -2.16
CA GLU A 5 -1.30 0.24 -3.18
C GLU A 5 -1.22 -1.22 -3.63
N VAL A 6 -1.48 -1.46 -4.91
CA VAL A 6 -1.44 -2.77 -5.58
C VAL A 6 -0.08 -2.95 -6.25
N GLY A 7 0.58 -4.09 -5.98
CA GLY A 7 1.86 -4.43 -6.60
C GLY A 7 3.01 -3.55 -6.10
N ALA A 8 3.05 -3.26 -4.80
CA ALA A 8 4.00 -2.34 -4.21
C ALA A 8 5.47 -2.86 -4.24
N GLY A 9 5.68 -4.18 -4.40
CA GLY A 9 6.99 -4.78 -4.60
C GLY A 9 8.00 -4.41 -3.51
N THR A 10 9.12 -3.81 -3.90
CA THR A 10 10.19 -3.36 -2.98
C THR A 10 9.89 -2.01 -2.29
N GLY A 11 8.72 -1.42 -2.57
CA GLY A 11 8.27 -0.15 -2.00
C GLY A 11 9.03 1.07 -2.53
N THR A 12 9.54 1.04 -3.75
CA THR A 12 10.16 2.23 -4.37
C THR A 12 9.11 3.32 -4.59
N LEU A 13 7.98 2.97 -5.19
CA LEU A 13 6.87 3.90 -5.41
C LEU A 13 6.24 4.34 -4.08
N THR A 14 5.98 3.38 -3.18
CA THR A 14 5.50 3.62 -1.81
C THR A 14 6.29 4.72 -1.09
N MET A 15 7.63 4.73 -1.18
CA MET A 15 8.46 5.74 -0.51
C MET A 15 8.13 7.17 -0.97
N ASN A 16 7.93 7.37 -2.27
CA ASN A 16 7.61 8.69 -2.82
C ASN A 16 6.20 9.11 -2.43
N ILE A 17 5.25 8.18 -2.43
CA ILE A 17 3.87 8.45 -2.03
C ILE A 17 3.80 8.80 -0.55
N LEU A 18 4.41 8.01 0.33
CA LEU A 18 4.39 8.28 1.77
C LEU A 18 4.99 9.65 2.09
N LYS A 19 6.06 10.07 1.41
CA LYS A 19 6.60 11.43 1.53
C LYS A 19 5.59 12.50 1.09
N GLY A 20 4.91 12.29 -0.04
CA GLY A 20 3.89 13.22 -0.55
C GLY A 20 2.61 13.27 0.28
N LEU A 21 2.31 12.21 1.03
CA LEU A 21 1.15 12.13 1.93
C LEU A 21 1.45 12.59 3.37
N HIS A 22 2.59 13.24 3.58
CA HIS A 22 2.87 14.00 4.80
C HIS A 22 2.94 15.49 4.46
N ALA A 23 2.24 16.30 5.24
CA ALA A 23 2.35 17.74 5.14
C ALA A 23 3.75 18.21 5.60
N PRO A 24 4.18 19.44 5.22
CA PRO A 24 5.46 19.99 5.67
C PRO A 24 5.63 20.05 7.20
N ASP A 25 4.52 20.08 7.94
CA ASP A 25 4.48 20.03 9.42
C ASP A 25 4.59 18.61 10.00
N GLY A 26 4.80 17.59 9.15
CA GLY A 26 4.89 16.18 9.52
C GLY A 26 3.54 15.49 9.71
N ARG A 27 2.42 16.19 9.52
CA ARG A 27 1.08 15.59 9.67
C ARG A 27 0.77 14.64 8.53
N ARG A 28 0.40 13.42 8.90
CA ARG A 28 -0.06 12.36 7.99
C ARG A 28 -1.43 12.70 7.39
N MET A 29 -1.57 12.59 6.08
CA MET A 29 -2.81 12.90 5.34
C MET A 29 -3.72 11.69 5.10
N TYR A 30 -3.29 10.49 5.50
CA TYR A 30 -4.06 9.25 5.39
C TYR A 30 -4.40 8.68 6.77
N SER A 31 -5.53 7.96 6.85
CA SER A 31 -5.95 7.22 8.03
C SER A 31 -5.41 5.78 8.03
N ASN A 32 -5.27 5.18 6.85
CA ASN A 32 -4.62 3.88 6.65
C ASN A 32 -3.99 3.80 5.25
N TYR A 33 -2.79 3.24 5.15
CA TYR A 33 -2.13 2.93 3.89
C TYR A 33 -1.93 1.42 3.79
N VAL A 34 -2.61 0.77 2.85
CA VAL A 34 -2.53 -0.68 2.67
C VAL A 34 -1.53 -0.99 1.57
N PHE A 35 -0.35 -1.43 1.97
CA PHE A 35 0.70 -1.95 1.11
C PHE A 35 0.35 -3.39 0.72
N THR A 36 0.21 -3.64 -0.59
CA THR A 36 -0.08 -4.99 -1.08
C THR A 36 0.84 -5.42 -2.20
N ASP A 37 1.05 -6.73 -2.27
CA ASP A 37 1.74 -7.41 -3.35
C ASP A 37 1.14 -8.82 -3.50
N VAL A 38 1.36 -9.49 -4.64
CA VAL A 38 0.88 -10.86 -4.85
C VAL A 38 1.50 -11.85 -3.86
N SER A 39 2.70 -11.53 -3.35
CA SER A 39 3.40 -12.34 -2.36
C SER A 39 3.85 -11.52 -1.15
N SER A 40 4.02 -12.17 0.00
CA SER A 40 4.56 -11.54 1.21
C SER A 40 6.09 -11.38 1.18
N GLY A 41 6.76 -11.76 0.09
CA GLY A 41 8.23 -11.86 0.01
C GLY A 41 8.96 -10.55 0.33
N PHE A 42 8.32 -9.40 0.08
CA PHE A 42 8.90 -8.09 0.36
C PHE A 42 8.45 -7.48 1.69
N PHE A 43 7.52 -8.10 2.43
CA PHE A 43 6.88 -7.44 3.58
C PHE A 43 7.82 -7.22 4.75
N VAL A 44 8.77 -8.13 5.00
CA VAL A 44 9.74 -7.96 6.10
C VAL A 44 10.61 -6.73 5.85
N ALA A 45 11.26 -6.68 4.68
CA ALA A 45 12.09 -5.55 4.29
C ALA A 45 11.28 -4.23 4.19
N ALA A 46 10.04 -4.29 3.71
CA ALA A 46 9.18 -3.12 3.64
C ALA A 46 8.76 -2.60 5.04
N LYS A 47 8.44 -3.50 5.98
CA LYS A 47 8.14 -3.12 7.37
C LYS A 47 9.32 -2.43 8.04
N GLU A 48 10.54 -2.93 7.84
CA GLU A 48 11.76 -2.28 8.33
C GLU A 48 11.97 -0.91 7.67
N LYS A 49 11.90 -0.87 6.34
CA LYS A 49 12.08 0.37 5.54
C LYS A 49 11.08 1.46 5.88
N PHE A 50 9.85 1.09 6.25
CA PHE A 50 8.77 2.04 6.55
C PHE A 50 8.43 2.11 8.04
N ALA A 51 9.29 1.62 8.94
CA ALA A 51 9.02 1.58 10.38
C ALA A 51 8.71 2.95 11.00
N GLN A 52 9.23 4.04 10.40
CA GLN A 52 8.95 5.41 10.82
C GLN A 52 7.54 5.90 10.45
N TYR A 53 6.88 5.27 9.49
CA TYR A 53 5.53 5.63 9.06
C TYR A 53 4.49 4.86 9.85
N THR A 54 3.47 5.55 10.34
CA THR A 54 2.40 4.98 11.13
C THR A 54 1.16 4.69 10.27
N ASN A 55 0.29 3.78 10.74
CA ASN A 55 -0.92 3.33 10.06
C ASN A 55 -0.66 2.75 8.66
N LEU A 56 0.35 1.88 8.57
CA LEU A 56 0.58 1.03 7.41
C LEU A 56 0.07 -0.38 7.70
N THR A 57 -0.71 -0.93 6.76
CA THR A 57 -1.14 -2.32 6.76
C THR A 57 -0.44 -3.05 5.63
N PHE A 58 0.12 -4.23 5.91
CA PHE A 58 0.74 -5.08 4.90
C PHE A 58 -0.13 -6.30 4.68
N LYS A 59 -0.59 -6.52 3.45
CA LYS A 59 -1.51 -7.63 3.13
C LYS A 59 -1.28 -8.11 1.70
N THR A 60 -1.37 -9.41 1.46
CA THR A 60 -1.28 -9.93 0.09
C THR A 60 -2.54 -9.59 -0.69
N LEU A 61 -2.38 -9.28 -1.98
CA LEU A 61 -3.47 -9.08 -2.92
C LEU A 61 -3.02 -9.54 -4.30
N ASP A 62 -3.72 -10.54 -4.82
CA ASP A 62 -3.70 -10.90 -6.24
C ASP A 62 -4.84 -10.15 -6.93
N ILE A 63 -4.51 -9.12 -7.72
CA ILE A 63 -5.51 -8.29 -8.40
C ILE A 63 -6.23 -9.03 -9.54
N THR A 64 -5.74 -10.21 -9.94
CA THR A 64 -6.41 -11.06 -10.95
C THR A 64 -7.60 -11.83 -10.36
N VAL A 65 -7.66 -11.91 -9.03
CA VAL A 65 -8.74 -12.52 -8.26
C VAL A 65 -9.58 -11.41 -7.61
N ASN A 66 -10.87 -11.67 -7.38
CA ASN A 66 -11.76 -10.72 -6.71
C ASN A 66 -11.18 -10.25 -5.35
N PRO A 67 -10.94 -8.95 -5.13
CA PRO A 67 -10.38 -8.46 -3.87
C PRO A 67 -11.27 -8.73 -2.65
N VAL A 68 -12.60 -8.76 -2.84
CA VAL A 68 -13.54 -9.03 -1.75
C VAL A 68 -13.39 -10.44 -1.22
N GLU A 69 -13.16 -11.42 -2.12
CA GLU A 69 -12.88 -12.82 -1.75
C GLU A 69 -11.54 -12.96 -1.01
N GLN A 70 -10.64 -12.00 -1.15
CA GLN A 70 -9.37 -11.92 -0.45
C GLN A 70 -9.46 -11.10 0.86
N GLY A 71 -10.67 -10.75 1.30
CA GLY A 71 -10.96 -10.04 2.55
C GLY A 71 -10.69 -8.54 2.49
N PHE A 72 -10.79 -7.92 1.31
CA PHE A 72 -10.80 -6.46 1.16
C PHE A 72 -12.25 -5.96 1.12
N ASP A 73 -12.53 -4.86 1.82
CA ASP A 73 -13.87 -4.28 1.82
C ASP A 73 -14.14 -3.53 0.51
N ALA A 74 -15.29 -3.82 -0.12
CA ALA A 74 -15.73 -3.10 -1.30
C ALA A 74 -15.98 -1.62 -0.99
N ALA A 75 -15.62 -0.74 -1.94
CA ALA A 75 -15.81 0.72 -1.81
C ALA A 75 -15.22 1.34 -0.53
N ALA A 76 -14.19 0.73 0.07
CA ALA A 76 -13.61 1.18 1.33
C ALA A 76 -12.36 2.08 1.16
N TYR A 77 -11.88 2.28 -0.07
CA TYR A 77 -10.66 3.01 -0.36
C TYR A 77 -10.96 4.29 -1.13
N ASP A 78 -10.34 5.39 -0.71
CA ASP A 78 -10.49 6.71 -1.33
C ASP A 78 -9.50 6.89 -2.49
N LEU A 79 -8.35 6.21 -2.41
CA LEU A 79 -7.28 6.25 -3.40
C LEU A 79 -6.71 4.85 -3.60
N ILE A 80 -6.72 4.38 -4.84
CA ILE A 80 -6.06 3.13 -5.26
C ILE A 80 -4.89 3.51 -6.16
N ILE A 81 -3.72 2.95 -5.87
CA ILE A 81 -2.47 3.21 -6.56
C ILE A 81 -1.95 1.88 -7.10
N CYS A 82 -1.51 1.87 -8.35
CA CYS A 82 -0.89 0.71 -8.97
C CYS A 82 0.39 1.16 -9.68
N ASP A 83 1.52 0.52 -9.36
CA ASP A 83 2.72 0.66 -10.20
C ASP A 83 2.55 -0.19 -11.46
N ASN A 84 3.06 0.27 -12.60
CA ASN A 84 2.89 -0.34 -13.93
C ASN A 84 3.73 -1.62 -14.12
N LYS A 85 3.67 -2.54 -13.14
CA LYS A 85 4.33 -3.84 -13.12
C LYS A 85 3.32 -4.99 -13.22
N LEU A 86 2.08 -4.71 -13.64
CA LEU A 86 1.10 -5.73 -14.08
C LEU A 86 1.67 -6.45 -15.31
N LYS A 87 2.64 -7.33 -15.11
CA LYS A 87 3.06 -8.27 -16.12
C LYS A 87 2.04 -9.40 -16.12
N HIS A 88 1.28 -9.45 -17.21
CA HIS A 88 0.47 -10.60 -17.61
C HIS A 88 1.33 -11.86 -17.70
#